data_AF-A0A954MA10-F1
#
_entry.id   AF-A0A954MA10-F1
#
_cell.length_a   1.000
_cell.length_b   1.000
_cell.length_c   1.000
_cell.angle_alpha   90.00
_cell.angle_beta   90.00
_cell.angle_gamma   90.00
#
_symmetry.space_group_name_H-M   'P 1'
#
loop_
_entity.id
_entity.type
_entity.pdbx_description
1 polymer ?
#
loop_
_entity_poly.entity_id
_entity_poly.type
_entity_poly.pdbx_seq_one_letter_code
_entity_poly.pdbx_strand_id
1 'polypeptide(L)'
;GHGWPIEGHLFDNSPRNWGYGGLPKTVDEYKDRYRESIRLLKELKTQGIASGVYTQTTDVEGEINGLMTYDRRVIKISADELRKIHEGLLSPSH
;
A
#
# COMPACT_ATOMS: atom_id res chain seq x y z
N GLY A 1 0.45 -2.29 6.21
CA GLY A 1 0.63 -2.08 4.75
C GLY A 1 2.08 -2.22 4.30
N HIS A 2 2.37 -1.84 3.06
CA HIS A 2 3.70 -1.86 2.47
C HIS A 2 4.37 -0.48 2.66
N GLY A 3 5.57 -0.43 3.22
CA GLY A 3 6.27 0.82 3.46
C GLY A 3 6.93 1.38 2.20
N TRP A 4 6.88 2.69 1.95
CA TRP A 4 7.70 3.34 0.92
C TRP A 4 8.10 4.76 1.35
N PRO A 5 9.40 5.06 1.49
CA PRO A 5 9.85 6.39 1.90
C PRO A 5 9.73 7.39 0.74
N ILE A 6 9.24 8.59 1.05
CA ILE A 6 9.24 9.73 0.12
C ILE A 6 10.11 10.82 0.75
N GLU A 7 11.22 11.15 0.10
CA GLU A 7 12.16 12.17 0.57
C GLU A 7 11.45 13.53 0.75
N GLY A 8 11.78 14.24 1.84
CA GLY A 8 11.17 15.53 2.17
C GLY A 8 9.78 15.45 2.80
N HIS A 9 9.18 14.26 2.90
CA HIS A 9 7.83 14.05 3.41
C HIS A 9 7.75 13.04 4.58
N LEU A 10 8.89 12.69 5.17
CA LEU A 10 9.01 11.84 6.36
C LEU A 10 8.85 12.65 7.64
N PHE A 11 8.41 12.02 8.73
CA PHE A 11 8.41 12.64 10.06
C PHE A 11 9.83 12.95 10.53
N ASP A 12 10.72 11.96 10.42
CA ASP A 12 12.15 12.12 10.62
C ASP A 12 12.93 11.43 9.49
N ASN A 13 14.10 11.98 9.13
CA ASN A 13 15.02 11.38 8.17
C ASN A 13 15.91 10.30 8.83
N SER A 14 15.47 9.72 9.94
CA SER A 14 16.26 8.75 10.69
C SER A 14 16.15 7.35 10.06
N PRO A 15 17.10 6.43 10.33
CA PRO A 15 17.01 5.04 9.88
C PRO A 15 15.91 4.23 10.59
N ARG A 16 15.11 4.87 11.46
CA ARG A 16 14.02 4.21 12.19
C ARG A 16 12.74 4.06 11.35
N ASN A 17 12.71 4.56 10.12
CA ASN A 17 11.58 4.37 9.21
C ASN A 17 11.40 2.89 8.84
N TRP A 18 10.19 2.38 8.97
CA TRP A 18 9.88 0.96 8.78
C TRP A 18 8.49 0.73 8.18
N GLY A 19 8.30 -0.47 7.64
CA GLY A 19 7.03 -1.00 7.18
C GLY A 19 7.02 -2.52 7.31
N TYR A 20 5.83 -3.13 7.23
CA TYR A 20 5.71 -4.59 7.34
C TYR A 20 6.40 -5.28 6.15
N GLY A 21 7.15 -6.34 6.43
CA GLY A 21 7.95 -7.05 5.43
C GLY A 21 9.23 -6.32 5.00
N GLY A 22 9.70 -5.35 5.79
CA GLY A 22 10.85 -4.51 5.46
C GLY A 22 10.55 -3.51 4.35
N LEU A 23 11.48 -2.57 4.12
CA LEU A 23 11.32 -1.58 3.07
C LEU A 23 11.67 -2.19 1.70
N PRO A 24 10.83 -1.98 0.68
CA PRO A 24 11.16 -2.34 -0.69
C PRO A 24 12.33 -1.49 -1.17
N LYS A 25 13.12 -2.05 -2.10
CA LYS A 25 14.32 -1.43 -2.64
C LYS A 25 14.01 -0.48 -3.79
N THR A 26 12.87 -0.67 -4.45
CA THR A 26 12.42 0.14 -5.58
C THR A 26 10.94 0.48 -5.46
N VAL A 27 10.52 1.53 -6.17
CA VAL A 27 9.09 1.91 -6.24
C VAL A 27 8.26 0.82 -6.90
N ASP A 28 8.84 0.08 -7.85
CA ASP A 28 8.15 -1.04 -8.51
C ASP A 28 7.93 -2.20 -7.53
N GLU A 29 8.93 -2.55 -6.72
CA GLU A 29 8.78 -3.58 -5.68
C GLU A 29 7.70 -3.18 -4.66
N TYR A 30 7.66 -1.90 -4.25
CA TYR A 30 6.59 -1.38 -3.40
C TYR A 30 5.20 -1.62 -4.02
N LYS A 31 5.04 -1.24 -5.29
CA LYS A 31 3.77 -1.38 -6.01
C LYS A 31 3.41 -2.85 -6.25
N ASP A 32 4.38 -3.70 -6.54
CA ASP A 32 4.18 -5.14 -6.75
C ASP A 32 3.74 -5.83 -5.47
N ARG A 33 4.30 -5.48 -4.31
CA ARG A 33 3.81 -5.96 -3.01
C ARG A 33 2.34 -5.59 -2.77
N TYR A 34 1.92 -4.38 -3.17
CA TYR A 34 0.52 -3.97 -3.10
C TYR A 34 -0.36 -4.79 -4.05
N ARG A 35 0.07 -4.98 -5.31
CA ARG A 35 -0.63 -5.82 -6.30
C ARG A 35 -0.79 -7.24 -5.80
N GLU A 36 0.23 -7.80 -5.17
CA GLU A 36 0.19 -9.14 -4.60
C GLU A 36 -0.85 -9.25 -3.47
N SER A 37 -0.99 -8.22 -2.64
CA SER A 37 -2.03 -8.20 -1.60
C SER A 37 -3.44 -8.22 -2.19
N ILE A 38 -3.66 -7.50 -3.30
CA ILE A 38 -4.95 -7.52 -4.00
C ILE A 38 -5.18 -8.85 -4.72
N ARG A 39 -4.14 -9.47 -5.28
CA ARG A 39 -4.20 -10.81 -5.87
C ARG A 39 -4.62 -11.85 -4.83
N LEU A 40 -3.97 -11.85 -3.67
CA LEU A 40 -4.32 -12.74 -2.55
C LEU A 40 -5.74 -12.48 -2.04
N LEU A 41 -6.16 -11.22 -1.91
CA LEU A 41 -7.52 -10.89 -1.51
C LEU A 41 -8.56 -11.42 -2.52
N LYS A 42 -8.25 -11.37 -3.82
CA LYS A 42 -9.10 -11.95 -4.87
C LYS A 42 -9.22 -13.47 -4.75
N GLU A 43 -8.15 -14.17 -4.40
CA GLU A 43 -8.19 -15.62 -4.12
C GLU A 43 -8.99 -15.93 -2.85
N LEU A 44 -8.80 -15.15 -1.79
CA LEU A 44 -9.55 -15.32 -0.55
C LEU A 44 -11.05 -15.04 -0.72
N LYS A 45 -11.42 -14.15 -1.64
CA LYS A 45 -12.83 -13.91 -2.01
C LYS A 45 -13.51 -15.18 -2.52
N THR A 46 -12.82 -16.04 -3.27
CA THR A 46 -13.40 -17.32 -3.73
C THR A 46 -13.55 -18.34 -2.60
N GLN A 47 -12.90 -18.10 -1.46
CA GLN A 47 -12.96 -18.91 -0.25
C GLN A 47 -13.93 -18.34 0.80
N GLY A 48 -14.74 -17.33 0.44
CA GLY A 48 -15.78 -16.77 1.32
C GLY A 48 -15.38 -15.53 2.12
N ILE A 49 -14.18 -14.97 1.90
CA ILE A 49 -13.83 -13.65 2.49
C ILE A 49 -14.62 -12.55 1.78
N ALA A 50 -15.42 -11.81 2.56
CA ALA A 50 -16.28 -10.76 2.03
C ALA A 50 -15.53 -9.45 1.69
N SER A 51 -14.45 -9.13 2.41
CA SER A 51 -13.73 -7.86 2.26
C SER A 51 -12.33 -7.90 2.87
N GLY A 52 -11.45 -7.00 2.42
CA GLY A 52 -10.20 -6.66 3.07
C GLY A 52 -10.12 -5.16 3.36
N VAL A 53 -9.43 -4.77 4.42
CA VAL A 53 -9.22 -3.36 4.79
C VAL A 53 -7.72 -3.07 4.74
N TYR A 54 -7.33 -2.07 3.94
CA TYR A 54 -5.95 -1.59 3.95
C TYR A 54 -5.77 -0.59 5.09
N THR A 55 -4.94 -0.94 6.06
CA THR A 55 -4.42 0.01 7.03
C THR A 55 -2.95 0.32 6.69
N GLN A 56 -2.52 1.59 6.67
CA GLN A 56 -3.16 2.83 7.11
C GLN A 56 -3.28 3.88 5.99
N THR A 57 -4.04 4.95 6.23
CA THR A 57 -4.22 6.04 5.23
C THR A 57 -2.97 6.91 5.07
N THR A 58 -2.31 7.25 6.17
CA THR A 58 -1.14 8.16 6.21
C THR A 58 0.01 7.50 6.94
N ASP A 59 1.24 7.91 6.67
CA ASP A 59 2.36 7.54 7.52
C ASP A 59 2.18 8.11 8.94
N VAL A 60 2.69 7.40 9.94
CA VAL A 60 2.67 7.80 11.35
C VAL A 60 4.06 7.62 11.93
N GLU A 61 4.73 8.74 12.22
CA GLU A 61 6.09 8.77 12.75
C GLU A 61 7.05 7.92 11.91
N GLY A 62 7.60 6.83 12.47
CA GLY A 62 8.47 5.89 11.76
C GLY A 62 7.74 4.81 10.96
N GLU A 63 6.42 4.65 11.12
CA GLU A 63 5.64 3.67 10.37
C GLU A 63 5.17 4.28 9.04
N ILE A 64 5.88 3.95 7.96
CA ILE A 64 5.74 4.60 6.64
C ILE A 64 4.95 3.78 5.61
N ASN A 65 4.00 2.99 6.09
CA ASN A 65 3.16 2.10 5.27
C ASN A 65 1.80 2.72 4.89
N GLY A 66 1.65 4.03 5.09
CA GLY A 66 0.49 4.80 4.66
C GLY A 66 0.39 4.91 3.14
N LEU A 67 -0.83 5.08 2.64
CA LEU A 67 -1.06 5.43 1.23
C LEU A 67 -0.67 6.88 0.92
N MET A 68 -0.59 7.72 1.94
CA MET A 68 -0.14 9.10 1.87
C MET A 68 1.05 9.32 2.80
N THR A 69 1.86 10.32 2.50
CA THR A 69 2.97 10.75 3.36
C THR A 69 2.49 11.30 4.70
N TYR A 70 3.43 11.42 5.64
CA TYR A 70 3.17 11.90 7.00
C TYR A 70 2.43 13.25 7.03
N ASP A 71 2.87 14.17 6.17
CA ASP A 71 2.30 15.51 6.00
C ASP A 71 1.03 15.56 5.12
N ARG A 72 0.58 14.41 4.60
CA ARG A 72 -0.59 14.26 3.71
C ARG A 72 -0.47 15.00 2.37
N ARG A 73 0.75 15.38 1.95
CA ARG A 73 0.96 16.14 0.70
C ARG A 73 1.14 15.25 -0.52
N VAL A 74 1.66 14.03 -0.34
CA VAL A 74 1.94 13.11 -1.45
C VAL A 74 1.16 11.83 -1.25
N ILE A 75 0.46 11.43 -2.32
CA ILE A 75 -0.19 10.12 -2.43
C ILE A 75 0.83 9.16 -3.08
N LYS A 76 1.20 8.09 -2.38
CA LYS A 76 2.29 7.18 -2.80
C LYS A 76 1.92 6.28 -3.97
N ILE A 77 0.65 5.91 -4.08
CA ILE A 77 0.06 5.21 -5.24
C ILE A 77 -1.17 6.00 -5.65
N SER A 78 -1.18 6.55 -6.87
CA SER A 78 -2.27 7.42 -7.32
C SER A 78 -3.62 6.69 -7.30
N ALA A 79 -4.70 7.45 -7.14
CA ALA A 79 -6.05 6.89 -7.15
C ALA A 79 -6.37 6.13 -8.45
N ASP A 80 -5.89 6.63 -9.59
CA ASP A 80 -6.05 5.97 -10.89
C ASP A 80 -5.30 4.63 -10.97
N GLU A 81 -4.09 4.56 -10.40
CA GLU A 81 -3.32 3.32 -10.35
C GLU A 81 -3.98 2.31 -9.39
N LEU A 82 -4.42 2.77 -8.21
CA LEU A 82 -5.20 1.94 -7.29
C LEU A 82 -6.46 1.41 -7.96
N ARG A 83 -7.21 2.25 -8.69
CA ARG A 83 -8.40 1.83 -9.43
C ARG A 83 -8.08 0.68 -10.39
N LYS A 84 -7.04 0.83 -11.22
CA LYS A 84 -6.58 -0.20 -12.16
C LYS A 84 -6.20 -1.50 -11.45
N ILE A 85 -5.50 -1.43 -10.33
CA ILE A 85 -5.12 -2.63 -9.55
C ILE A 85 -6.38 -3.34 -9.02
N HIS A 86 -7.40 -2.60 -8.58
CA HIS A 86 -8.63 -3.17 -8.03
C HIS A 86 -9.65 -3.66 -9.08
N GLU A 87 -9.51 -3.28 -10.36
CA GLU A 87 -10.45 -3.68 -11.43
C GLU A 87 -10.70 -5.20 -11.44
N GLY A 88 -9.64 -6.00 -11.29
CA GLY A 88 -9.73 -7.46 -11.27
C GLY A 88 -10.40 -8.06 -10.04
N LEU A 89 -10.45 -7.33 -8.92
CA LEU A 89 -11.11 -7.73 -7.66
C LEU A 89 -12.61 -7.35 -7.67
N LEU A 90 -12.92 -6.18 -8.24
CA LEU A 90 -14.25 -5.58 -8.29
C LEU A 90 -15.12 -6.14 -9.42
N SER A 91 -14.50 -6.69 -10.47
CA SER A 91 -15.25 -7.34 -11.55
C SER A 91 -16.10 -8.50 -11.01
N PRO A 92 -17.36 -8.65 -11.46
CA PRO A 92 -18.20 -9.79 -11.10
C PRO A 92 -17.51 -11.10 -11.48
N SER A 93 -17.52 -12.05 -10.55
CA SER A 93 -17.21 -13.45 -10.88
C SER A 93 -18.24 -13.90 -11.91
N HIS A 94 -17.78 -14.31 -13.10
CA HIS A 94 -18.65 -14.98 -14.07
C HIS A 94 -18.95 -16.40 -13.59
#